data_AF-A0A415E223-F1
#
_entry.id   AF-A0A415E223-F1
#
_cell.length_a   1.000
_cell.length_b   1.000
_cell.length_c   1.000
_cell.angle_alpha   90.00
_cell.angle_beta   90.00
_cell.angle_gamma   90.00
#
_symmetry.space_group_name_H-M   'P 1'
#
loop_
_entity.id
_entity.type
_entity.pdbx_description
1 polymer ?
#
loop_
_entity_poly.entity_id
_entity_poly.type
_entity_poly.pdbx_seq_one_letter_code
_entity_poly.pdbx_strand_id
1 'polypeptide(L)'
;MKKNLFFLFALICSTSLFTACSDDEKDTSWKEFPTEIPAENVTLDVNGGLPAEATASIEIKSGEVGVVTLTNAVYGHASIPVNVAMTKVDENSYDFEGSANIDGTTKAAAQEDLGLTVTVKGSVTKAGKLTVKVTTSGWGSIGGVYSGDSLAMTLNGVASNAYPVTVTLNSEAKATLTFGKIVNVAIDFPVEVAMTKEGEGYKLEGSALHEGSGKTVNVTGSIANNVLTVDLILSGYGTINKSYSATDEANELTFNGEVKKTGSITVQATSETEGTISSDFIVGPNSSAKLPIKLTKAEDSETYTLSGNGKTEEYEWSFEGTVSPESTMKGDFTYKILSPIVGKWGVKMGAQGAETIFKFASKKGSVTFPDAIINMLPEELKPMFPATMPDAQLVPTIKGLLGQYVPYLQYIEFTEGGSINIAYTAMGSTEVSTISGMLNYYVKDNQAYMVIDIFSLMSMSNSLKSADLSTKAWNPSNFLTDGIPFDFTAESGTLNIWLNHEVVSGLLPILNTLLPAFGGMLGDKAEMVIAILGAVNGIVSESTEFEAGLVLVKK
;
A
#
# COMPACT_ATOMS: atom_id res chain seq x y z
N MET A 1 -14.50 28.27 -45.70
CA MET A 1 -14.58 29.53 -46.48
C MET A 1 -13.80 29.35 -47.77
N LYS A 2 -14.50 29.25 -48.91
CA LYS A 2 -13.99 28.90 -50.25
C LYS A 2 -13.26 30.05 -50.96
N LYS A 3 -12.22 30.64 -50.37
CA LYS A 3 -11.54 31.81 -50.99
C LYS A 3 -10.01 31.78 -51.05
N ASN A 4 -9.31 30.87 -50.35
CA ASN A 4 -7.84 30.95 -50.28
C ASN A 4 -7.08 29.98 -51.21
N LEU A 5 -7.73 28.96 -51.77
CA LEU A 5 -7.05 27.96 -52.61
C LEU A 5 -6.94 28.39 -54.09
N PHE A 6 -7.85 29.24 -54.56
CA PHE A 6 -7.76 29.83 -55.92
C PHE A 6 -6.67 30.90 -56.03
N PHE A 7 -6.20 31.46 -54.91
CA PHE A 7 -5.16 32.50 -54.91
C PHE A 7 -3.75 31.93 -55.06
N LEU A 8 -3.47 30.72 -54.56
CA LEU A 8 -2.12 30.13 -54.61
C LEU A 8 -1.81 29.54 -56.00
N PHE A 9 -2.79 28.96 -56.69
CA PHE A 9 -2.63 28.48 -58.07
C PHE A 9 -2.73 29.60 -59.12
N ALA A 10 -3.45 30.70 -58.85
CA ALA A 10 -3.49 31.85 -59.74
C ALA A 10 -2.25 32.75 -59.66
N LEU A 11 -1.54 32.77 -58.52
CA LEU A 11 -0.30 33.53 -58.35
C LEU A 11 0.90 32.90 -59.09
N ILE A 12 0.92 31.56 -59.21
CA ILE A 12 1.94 30.83 -59.99
C ILE A 12 1.67 30.88 -61.50
N CYS A 13 0.40 31.04 -61.92
CA CYS A 13 0.04 31.10 -63.35
C CYS A 13 0.12 32.52 -63.96
N SER A 14 0.43 33.56 -63.19
CA SER A 14 0.42 34.96 -63.68
C SER A 14 1.81 35.60 -63.84
N THR A 15 2.89 34.88 -63.58
CA THR A 15 4.27 35.36 -63.80
C THR A 15 4.91 34.88 -65.11
N SER A 16 4.19 34.17 -65.97
CA SER A 16 4.72 33.65 -67.26
C SER A 16 4.40 34.50 -68.49
N LEU A 17 3.92 35.74 -68.33
CA LEU A 17 3.60 36.61 -69.47
C LEU A 17 4.03 38.05 -69.21
N PHE A 18 5.34 38.32 -69.15
CA PHE A 18 5.99 39.51 -69.70
C PHE A 18 7.52 39.39 -69.54
N THR A 19 8.20 38.79 -70.51
CA THR A 19 9.56 39.20 -70.90
C THR A 19 9.63 39.24 -72.43
N ALA A 20 9.86 40.45 -72.92
CA ALA A 20 10.23 40.71 -74.30
C ALA A 20 11.58 40.05 -74.59
N CYS A 21 11.77 39.65 -75.86
CA CYS A 21 13.03 39.11 -76.37
C CYS A 21 14.26 39.92 -75.95
N SER A 22 15.15 39.30 -75.17
CA SER A 22 16.59 39.43 -75.34
C SER A 22 17.23 38.08 -75.03
N ASP A 23 18.19 37.68 -75.87
CA ASP A 23 18.87 36.37 -75.88
C ASP A 23 18.96 35.64 -74.52
N ASP A 24 18.39 34.46 -74.53
CA ASP A 24 18.11 33.59 -73.40
C ASP A 24 19.33 32.68 -73.13
N GLU A 25 20.38 33.23 -72.52
CA GLU A 25 21.32 32.38 -71.78
C GLU A 25 20.60 31.89 -70.52
N LYS A 26 20.01 30.70 -70.59
CA LYS A 26 19.42 30.03 -69.42
C LYS A 26 20.47 29.97 -68.32
N ASP A 27 20.22 30.63 -67.19
CA ASP A 27 21.09 30.56 -66.02
C ASP A 27 21.26 29.08 -65.60
N THR A 28 22.47 28.55 -65.79
CA THR A 28 22.84 27.16 -65.47
C THR A 28 23.76 27.09 -64.25
N SER A 29 24.03 28.21 -63.57
CA SER A 29 24.93 28.29 -62.41
C SER A 29 24.49 27.41 -61.23
N TRP A 30 23.20 27.12 -61.12
CA TRP A 30 22.63 26.19 -60.15
C TRP A 30 23.17 24.75 -60.28
N LYS A 31 23.65 24.34 -61.47
CA LYS A 31 24.23 23.01 -61.70
C LYS A 31 25.61 22.83 -61.06
N GLU A 32 26.26 23.92 -60.65
CA GLU A 32 27.59 23.91 -60.03
C GLU A 32 27.53 23.71 -58.51
N PHE A 33 26.32 23.65 -57.92
CA PHE A 33 26.14 23.35 -56.51
C PHE A 33 26.26 21.85 -56.27
N PRO A 34 26.81 21.42 -55.12
CA PRO A 34 26.99 20.01 -54.82
C PRO A 34 25.65 19.29 -54.72
N THR A 35 25.57 18.10 -55.32
CA THR A 35 24.40 17.23 -55.27
C THR A 35 24.23 16.52 -53.93
N GLU A 36 25.31 16.40 -53.17
CA GLU A 36 25.32 15.83 -51.82
C GLU A 36 26.06 16.79 -50.88
N ILE A 37 25.43 17.12 -49.76
CA ILE A 37 26.01 17.96 -48.72
C ILE A 37 26.29 17.07 -47.51
N PRO A 38 27.56 16.95 -47.06
CA PRO A 38 27.91 16.20 -45.86
C PRO A 38 27.17 16.75 -44.63
N ALA A 39 26.76 15.86 -43.73
CA ALA A 39 25.96 16.24 -42.56
C ALA A 39 26.65 17.28 -41.66
N GLU A 40 27.99 17.25 -41.58
CA GLU A 40 28.79 18.23 -40.84
C GLU A 40 28.70 19.66 -41.39
N ASN A 41 28.27 19.82 -42.64
CA ASN A 41 28.08 21.11 -43.30
C ASN A 41 26.61 21.58 -43.28
N VAL A 42 25.72 20.84 -42.61
CA VAL A 42 24.32 21.19 -42.41
C VAL A 42 24.14 21.87 -41.05
N THR A 43 23.64 23.09 -41.07
CA THR A 43 23.15 23.79 -39.87
C THR A 43 21.63 23.77 -39.89
N LEU A 44 21.01 23.06 -38.94
CA LEU A 44 19.57 22.95 -38.81
C LEU A 44 19.09 23.61 -37.51
N ASP A 45 18.04 24.40 -37.59
CA ASP A 45 17.32 24.99 -36.45
C ASP A 45 15.84 24.64 -36.60
N VAL A 46 15.27 23.88 -35.66
CA VAL A 46 13.85 23.52 -35.62
C VAL A 46 13.20 24.23 -34.42
N ASN A 47 12.34 25.21 -34.69
CA ASN A 47 11.62 25.97 -33.66
C ASN A 47 12.54 26.58 -32.56
N GLY A 48 13.80 26.90 -32.89
CA GLY A 48 14.78 27.44 -31.94
C GLY A 48 15.68 26.40 -31.27
N GLY A 49 15.62 25.12 -31.67
CA GLY A 49 16.47 24.04 -31.15
C GLY A 49 16.77 22.95 -32.18
N LEU A 50 17.75 22.07 -31.91
CA LEU A 50 18.11 20.97 -32.79
C LEU A 50 17.78 19.62 -32.13
N PRO A 51 16.76 18.88 -32.60
CA PRO A 51 16.48 17.53 -32.12
C PRO A 51 17.65 16.58 -32.39
N ALA A 52 17.84 15.57 -31.54
CA ALA A 52 18.86 14.54 -31.76
C ALA A 52 18.60 13.78 -33.06
N GLU A 53 19.65 13.50 -33.84
CA GLU A 53 19.59 12.80 -35.13
C GLU A 53 18.81 13.54 -36.24
N ALA A 54 18.34 14.77 -35.99
CA ALA A 54 17.70 15.59 -37.01
C ALA A 54 18.74 16.09 -38.02
N THR A 55 18.41 15.99 -39.30
CA THR A 55 19.23 16.54 -40.38
C THR A 55 18.33 17.04 -41.52
N ALA A 56 18.95 17.74 -42.47
CA ALA A 56 18.29 18.21 -43.67
C ALA A 56 19.19 18.00 -44.89
N SER A 57 18.58 17.74 -46.03
CA SER A 57 19.24 17.75 -47.34
C SER A 57 18.46 18.66 -48.29
N ILE A 58 19.11 19.11 -49.36
CA ILE A 58 18.47 19.88 -50.42
C ILE A 58 18.79 19.26 -51.78
N GLU A 59 17.76 19.10 -52.61
CA GLU A 59 17.90 18.76 -54.01
C GLU A 59 17.48 19.97 -54.87
N ILE A 60 18.44 20.55 -55.59
CA ILE A 60 18.19 21.71 -56.47
C ILE A 60 17.71 21.20 -57.83
N LYS A 61 16.47 21.53 -58.22
CA LYS A 61 15.86 21.08 -59.48
C LYS A 61 16.06 22.10 -60.61
N SER A 62 16.08 23.38 -60.27
CA SER A 62 16.37 24.51 -61.17
C SER A 62 16.86 25.71 -60.37
N GLY A 63 17.20 26.82 -61.04
CA GLY A 63 17.52 28.09 -60.37
C GLY A 63 16.35 28.72 -59.60
N GLU A 64 15.12 28.19 -59.73
CA GLU A 64 13.91 28.72 -59.09
C GLU A 64 13.26 27.73 -58.11
N VAL A 65 13.60 26.44 -58.18
CA VAL A 65 12.90 25.38 -57.43
C VAL A 65 13.89 24.36 -56.87
N GLY A 66 13.68 24.00 -55.60
CA GLY A 66 14.37 22.90 -54.93
C GLY A 66 13.43 22.10 -54.03
N VAL A 67 13.95 21.02 -53.45
CA VAL A 67 13.26 20.20 -52.44
C VAL A 67 14.17 20.05 -51.23
N VAL A 68 13.72 20.55 -50.08
CA VAL A 68 14.39 20.30 -48.80
C VAL A 68 13.78 19.07 -48.16
N THR A 69 14.58 18.06 -47.86
CA THR A 69 14.12 16.87 -47.13
C THR A 69 14.59 16.95 -45.69
N LEU A 70 13.64 17.09 -44.76
CA LEU A 70 13.88 17.05 -43.32
C LEU A 70 13.82 15.61 -42.83
N THR A 71 14.85 15.13 -42.14
CA THR A 71 14.90 13.76 -41.58
C THR A 71 14.88 13.85 -40.06
N ASN A 72 13.94 13.15 -39.43
CA ASN A 72 13.70 13.14 -37.97
C ASN A 72 13.58 14.55 -37.31
N ALA A 73 13.30 15.58 -38.11
CA ALA A 73 13.27 16.96 -37.63
C ALA A 73 11.96 17.32 -36.93
N VAL A 74 10.86 16.63 -37.23
CA VAL A 74 9.55 16.87 -36.63
C VAL A 74 9.05 15.56 -36.00
N TYR A 75 8.57 15.65 -34.76
CA TYR A 75 8.16 14.47 -33.99
C TYR A 75 7.10 13.65 -34.73
N GLY A 76 7.23 12.32 -34.72
CA GLY A 76 6.31 11.41 -35.42
C GLY A 76 6.56 11.28 -36.94
N HIS A 77 7.49 12.06 -37.52
CA HIS A 77 7.78 12.05 -38.95
C HIS A 77 9.25 11.73 -39.24
N ALA A 78 9.50 10.55 -39.79
CA ALA A 78 10.85 10.13 -40.17
C ALA A 78 11.46 10.99 -41.30
N SER A 79 10.63 11.41 -42.26
CA SER A 79 11.08 12.20 -43.41
C SER A 79 9.95 13.09 -43.93
N ILE A 80 10.26 14.37 -44.18
CA ILE A 80 9.33 15.37 -44.73
C ILE A 80 10.00 16.09 -45.91
N PRO A 81 9.53 15.86 -47.15
CA PRO A 81 9.93 16.66 -48.29
C PRO A 81 9.15 17.99 -48.32
N VAL A 82 9.87 19.10 -48.47
CA VAL A 82 9.31 20.45 -48.58
C VAL A 82 9.79 21.07 -49.89
N ASN A 83 8.85 21.34 -50.79
CA ASN A 83 9.15 22.09 -52.01
C ASN A 83 9.48 23.53 -51.63
N VAL A 84 10.59 24.05 -52.15
CA VAL A 84 11.06 25.40 -51.85
C VAL A 84 11.24 26.22 -53.13
N ALA A 85 10.86 27.49 -53.05
CA ALA A 85 11.24 28.48 -54.03
C ALA A 85 12.69 28.91 -53.76
N MET A 86 13.49 29.04 -54.80
CA MET A 86 14.89 29.43 -54.72
C MET A 86 15.08 30.84 -55.28
N THR A 87 15.87 31.64 -54.58
CA THR A 87 16.23 33.00 -55.00
C THR A 87 17.73 33.10 -55.07
N LYS A 88 18.27 33.39 -56.26
CA LYS A 88 19.71 33.62 -56.44
C LYS A 88 20.09 34.88 -55.66
N VAL A 89 21.01 34.74 -54.71
CA VAL A 89 21.56 35.88 -53.96
C VAL A 89 22.75 36.45 -54.72
N ASP A 90 23.66 35.58 -55.14
CA ASP A 90 24.81 35.87 -55.98
C ASP A 90 25.27 34.59 -56.72
N GLU A 91 26.43 34.63 -57.38
CA GLU A 91 26.99 33.47 -58.10
C GLU A 91 27.39 32.30 -57.20
N ASN A 92 27.46 32.46 -55.88
CA ASN A 92 27.92 31.44 -54.93
C ASN A 92 26.84 30.96 -53.96
N SER A 93 25.66 31.59 -53.92
CA SER A 93 24.63 31.29 -52.92
C SER A 93 23.20 31.45 -53.44
N TYR A 94 22.32 30.58 -52.94
CA TYR A 94 20.87 30.71 -53.07
C TYR A 94 20.23 30.75 -51.69
N ASP A 95 19.23 31.61 -51.53
CA ASP A 95 18.26 31.52 -50.45
C ASP A 95 17.08 30.69 -50.91
N PHE A 96 16.42 30.02 -49.97
CA PHE A 96 15.21 29.26 -50.24
C PHE A 96 14.17 29.41 -49.15
N GLU A 97 12.91 29.34 -49.54
CA GLU A 97 11.78 29.23 -48.62
C GLU A 97 10.66 28.37 -49.19
N GLY A 98 9.95 27.68 -48.32
CA GLY A 98 8.81 26.86 -48.71
C GLY A 98 8.02 26.36 -47.52
N SER A 99 6.85 25.78 -47.80
CA SER A 99 6.01 25.17 -46.78
C SER A 99 5.37 23.89 -47.28
N ALA A 100 5.13 22.96 -46.35
CA ALA A 100 4.36 21.75 -46.55
C ALA A 100 3.29 21.68 -45.47
N ASN A 101 2.05 21.37 -45.85
CA ASN A 101 1.03 20.92 -44.91
C ASN A 101 1.06 19.39 -44.92
N ILE A 102 1.25 18.79 -43.75
CA ILE A 102 1.38 17.34 -43.57
C ILE A 102 0.45 16.87 -42.46
N ASP A 103 0.17 15.56 -42.44
CA ASP A 103 -0.72 14.95 -41.46
C ASP A 103 -0.16 15.15 -40.05
N GLY A 104 -0.89 15.88 -39.21
CA GLY A 104 -0.59 16.01 -37.78
C GLY A 104 -1.01 14.77 -36.99
N THR A 105 -1.76 13.84 -37.60
CA THR A 105 -2.06 12.50 -37.08
C THR A 105 -1.20 11.45 -37.78
N THR A 106 -1.28 10.20 -37.33
CA THR A 106 -0.65 9.05 -38.00
C THR A 106 -1.60 8.30 -38.95
N LYS A 107 -2.68 8.93 -39.48
CA LYS A 107 -3.63 8.26 -40.40
C LYS A 107 -4.14 9.16 -41.54
N ALA A 108 -3.69 8.78 -42.75
CA ALA A 108 -4.09 9.34 -44.04
C ALA A 108 -5.62 9.35 -44.27
N ALA A 109 -6.22 10.53 -44.23
CA ALA A 109 -7.45 10.84 -44.93
C ALA A 109 -7.28 12.19 -45.64
N ALA A 110 -7.87 12.34 -46.83
CA ALA A 110 -7.82 13.58 -47.60
C ALA A 110 -8.60 14.69 -46.88
N GLN A 111 -7.90 15.46 -46.04
CA GLN A 111 -8.37 16.74 -45.47
C GLN A 111 -7.65 17.91 -46.16
N GLU A 112 -8.34 19.06 -46.31
CA GLU A 112 -7.74 20.30 -46.84
C GLU A 112 -6.72 20.92 -45.86
N ASP A 113 -6.88 20.67 -44.55
CA ASP A 113 -5.89 20.98 -43.54
C ASP A 113 -5.45 19.68 -42.86
N LEU A 114 -4.21 19.27 -43.13
CA LEU A 114 -3.63 18.07 -42.56
C LEU A 114 -3.16 18.31 -41.11
N GLY A 115 -3.16 19.56 -40.65
CA GLY A 115 -3.04 19.91 -39.23
C GLY A 115 -1.65 20.26 -38.75
N LEU A 116 -0.63 20.03 -39.57
CA LEU A 116 0.76 20.40 -39.29
C LEU A 116 1.36 21.13 -40.50
N THR A 117 1.54 22.44 -40.36
CA THR A 117 2.26 23.23 -41.36
C THR A 117 3.73 23.32 -40.97
N VAL A 118 4.61 22.84 -41.84
CA VAL A 118 6.07 22.92 -41.72
C VAL A 118 6.56 23.96 -42.72
N THR A 119 7.18 25.03 -42.22
CA THR A 119 7.82 26.07 -43.04
C THR A 119 9.33 25.94 -42.93
N VAL A 120 10.02 25.98 -44.06
CA VAL A 120 11.49 26.01 -44.13
C VAL A 120 11.97 27.32 -44.74
N LYS A 121 13.03 27.88 -44.17
CA LYS A 121 13.78 29.01 -44.74
C LYS A 121 15.26 28.74 -44.57
N GLY A 122 16.08 29.07 -45.57
CA GLY A 122 17.49 28.75 -45.47
C GLY A 122 18.32 29.21 -46.64
N SER A 123 19.57 28.76 -46.68
CA SER A 123 20.50 29.06 -47.75
C SER A 123 21.43 27.89 -48.05
N VAL A 124 21.87 27.81 -49.30
CA VAL A 124 22.85 26.83 -49.78
C VAL A 124 23.93 27.55 -50.57
N THR A 125 25.19 27.12 -50.40
CA THR A 125 26.36 27.72 -51.06
C THR A 125 27.08 26.72 -51.96
N LYS A 126 27.82 27.20 -52.98
CA LYS A 126 28.68 26.35 -53.83
C LYS A 126 29.74 25.58 -53.05
N ALA A 127 30.14 26.09 -51.88
CA ALA A 127 31.05 25.41 -50.97
C ALA A 127 30.42 24.20 -50.24
N GLY A 128 29.13 23.93 -50.46
CA GLY A 128 28.42 22.82 -49.85
C GLY A 128 28.00 23.07 -48.41
N LYS A 129 27.81 24.34 -48.01
CA LYS A 129 27.20 24.68 -46.71
C LYS A 129 25.70 24.86 -46.87
N LEU A 130 24.91 24.18 -46.04
CA LEU A 130 23.45 24.25 -45.99
C LEU A 130 23.00 24.79 -44.63
N THR A 131 22.16 25.82 -44.62
CA THR A 131 21.51 26.32 -43.41
C THR A 131 20.01 26.20 -43.58
N VAL A 132 19.30 25.57 -42.63
CA VAL A 132 17.85 25.37 -42.67
C VAL A 132 17.26 25.79 -41.34
N LYS A 133 16.29 26.70 -41.38
CA LYS A 133 15.42 27.03 -40.26
C LYS A 133 14.02 26.47 -40.53
N VAL A 134 13.50 25.70 -39.60
CA VAL A 134 12.19 25.07 -39.64
C VAL A 134 11.29 25.72 -38.60
N THR A 135 10.06 26.04 -38.99
CA THR A 135 9.00 26.53 -38.09
C THR A 135 7.74 25.70 -38.31
N THR A 136 7.21 25.12 -37.25
CA THR A 136 5.98 24.32 -37.28
C THR A 136 4.80 25.09 -36.70
N SER A 137 3.60 24.88 -37.23
CA SER A 137 2.36 25.45 -36.69
C SER A 137 1.16 24.53 -36.96
N GLY A 138 0.02 24.83 -36.35
CA GLY A 138 -1.16 23.97 -36.38
C GLY A 138 -1.25 23.05 -35.17
N TRP A 139 -2.37 22.35 -35.01
CA TRP A 139 -2.59 21.47 -33.84
C TRP A 139 -1.56 20.33 -33.80
N GLY A 140 -1.07 19.87 -34.96
CA GLY A 140 -0.02 18.88 -35.11
C GLY A 140 1.32 19.25 -34.47
N SER A 141 1.57 20.55 -34.27
CA SER A 141 2.88 21.05 -33.83
C SER A 141 3.19 20.81 -32.35
N ILE A 142 2.19 20.42 -31.55
CA ILE A 142 2.36 20.19 -30.10
C ILE A 142 2.64 18.72 -29.75
N GLY A 143 2.77 17.84 -30.76
CA GLY A 143 3.14 16.44 -30.54
C GLY A 143 4.61 16.33 -30.12
N GLY A 144 4.89 15.52 -29.10
CA GLY A 144 6.27 15.37 -28.62
C GLY A 144 6.41 14.68 -27.27
N VAL A 145 7.66 14.53 -26.85
CA VAL A 145 8.02 14.06 -25.51
C VAL A 145 8.40 15.26 -24.65
N TYR A 146 7.67 15.47 -23.57
CA TYR A 146 7.87 16.57 -22.62
C TYR A 146 8.58 16.05 -21.37
N SER A 147 9.67 16.71 -20.98
CA SER A 147 10.51 16.32 -19.83
C SER A 147 11.39 17.48 -19.38
N GLY A 148 11.88 17.45 -18.13
CA GLY A 148 12.72 18.53 -17.61
C GLY A 148 12.01 19.88 -17.70
N ASP A 149 12.67 20.88 -18.29
CA ASP A 149 12.15 22.25 -18.39
C ASP A 149 10.90 22.38 -19.30
N SER A 150 10.61 21.40 -20.16
CA SER A 150 9.40 21.41 -20.99
C SER A 150 8.18 20.79 -20.30
N LEU A 151 8.32 20.26 -19.08
CA LEU A 151 7.22 19.63 -18.33
C LEU A 151 7.06 20.24 -16.94
N ALA A 152 5.88 20.82 -16.70
CA ALA A 152 5.40 21.17 -15.37
C ALA A 152 4.22 20.25 -15.01
N MET A 153 4.39 19.38 -14.02
CA MET A 153 3.41 18.38 -13.62
C MET A 153 3.17 18.40 -12.11
N THR A 154 1.92 18.35 -11.69
CA THR A 154 1.54 18.09 -10.30
C THR A 154 0.71 16.82 -10.20
N LEU A 155 0.87 16.10 -9.09
CA LEU A 155 0.06 14.95 -8.70
C LEU A 155 -0.51 15.22 -7.32
N ASN A 156 -1.84 15.39 -7.23
CA ASN A 156 -2.55 15.84 -6.02
C ASN A 156 -1.91 17.11 -5.43
N GLY A 157 -1.56 18.09 -6.27
CA GLY A 157 -0.94 19.35 -5.87
C GLY A 157 0.57 19.29 -5.56
N VAL A 158 1.21 18.11 -5.64
CA VAL A 158 2.66 17.94 -5.41
C VAL A 158 3.41 17.83 -6.73
N ALA A 159 4.50 18.58 -6.90
CA ALA A 159 5.31 18.54 -8.12
C ALA A 159 5.82 17.12 -8.46
N SER A 160 5.66 16.68 -9.70
CA SER A 160 5.89 15.30 -10.15
C SER A 160 6.50 15.24 -11.57
N ASN A 161 7.59 15.97 -11.82
CA ASN A 161 8.19 16.14 -13.16
C ASN A 161 9.31 15.13 -13.46
N ALA A 162 9.46 14.08 -12.63
CA ALA A 162 10.60 13.15 -12.72
C ALA A 162 10.53 12.21 -13.94
N TYR A 163 9.34 12.04 -14.54
CA TYR A 163 9.11 11.14 -15.65
C TYR A 163 8.49 11.89 -16.83
N PRO A 164 8.83 11.52 -18.08
CA PRO A 164 8.34 12.22 -19.25
C PRO A 164 6.85 11.97 -19.50
N VAL A 165 6.23 12.87 -20.25
CA VAL A 165 4.89 12.71 -20.81
C VAL A 165 4.98 12.79 -22.33
N THR A 166 4.46 11.76 -23.01
CA THR A 166 4.39 11.75 -24.47
C THR A 166 3.02 12.21 -24.92
N VAL A 167 2.97 13.27 -25.74
CA VAL A 167 1.76 13.78 -26.37
C VAL A 167 1.65 13.19 -27.77
N THR A 168 0.65 12.33 -27.98
CA THR A 168 0.31 11.77 -29.29
C THR A 168 -0.98 12.39 -29.79
N LEU A 169 -0.95 12.97 -31.00
CA LEU A 169 -2.09 13.71 -31.54
C LEU A 169 -2.98 12.80 -32.37
N ASN A 170 -4.26 12.78 -32.01
CA ASN A 170 -5.27 11.92 -32.64
C ASN A 170 -6.17 12.71 -33.60
N SER A 171 -6.37 14.01 -33.34
CA SER A 171 -7.11 14.97 -34.17
C SER A 171 -6.92 16.38 -33.62
N GLU A 172 -7.46 17.41 -34.29
CA GLU A 172 -7.50 18.79 -33.75
C GLU A 172 -8.13 18.90 -32.36
N ALA A 173 -9.10 18.03 -32.04
CA ALA A 173 -9.86 18.07 -30.79
C ALA A 173 -9.41 17.02 -29.75
N LYS A 174 -8.44 16.15 -30.05
CA LYS A 174 -8.06 15.03 -29.18
C LYS A 174 -6.58 14.69 -29.25
N ALA A 175 -6.00 14.41 -28.09
CA ALA A 175 -4.67 13.82 -27.94
C ALA A 175 -4.71 12.67 -26.94
N THR A 176 -3.63 11.88 -26.90
CA THR A 176 -3.33 10.93 -25.84
C THR A 176 -2.08 11.39 -25.12
N LEU A 177 -2.18 11.56 -23.80
CA LEU A 177 -1.04 11.75 -22.93
C LEU A 177 -0.61 10.41 -22.38
N THR A 178 0.58 9.94 -22.74
CA THR A 178 1.18 8.75 -22.15
C THR A 178 2.17 9.17 -21.08
N PHE A 179 1.79 8.98 -19.82
CA PHE A 179 2.64 9.26 -18.67
C PHE A 179 3.62 8.11 -18.48
N GLY A 180 4.93 8.37 -18.57
CA GLY A 180 5.93 7.30 -18.39
C GLY A 180 5.81 6.60 -17.03
N LYS A 181 5.40 7.36 -16.00
CA LYS A 181 4.98 6.79 -14.72
C LYS A 181 4.08 7.76 -13.95
N ILE A 182 3.00 7.22 -13.39
CA ILE A 182 2.20 7.87 -12.35
C ILE A 182 2.42 7.09 -11.06
N VAL A 183 3.03 7.74 -10.06
CA VAL A 183 3.39 7.11 -8.79
C VAL A 183 2.14 6.52 -8.12
N ASN A 184 2.24 5.27 -7.65
CA ASN A 184 1.15 4.51 -7.02
C ASN A 184 -0.07 4.24 -7.93
N VAL A 185 0.09 4.34 -9.25
CA VAL A 185 -0.92 3.97 -10.25
C VAL A 185 -0.34 2.97 -11.25
N ALA A 186 0.49 3.42 -12.20
CA ALA A 186 1.02 2.58 -13.28
C ALA A 186 2.25 3.20 -13.96
N ILE A 187 2.94 2.40 -14.77
CA ILE A 187 3.92 2.83 -15.77
C ILE A 187 3.26 2.87 -17.14
N ASP A 188 3.76 3.74 -18.03
CA ASP A 188 3.26 3.89 -19.41
C ASP A 188 1.72 4.01 -19.47
N PHE A 189 1.16 4.93 -18.69
CA PHE A 189 -0.28 5.07 -18.53
C PHE A 189 -0.87 6.07 -19.53
N PRO A 190 -1.73 5.64 -20.47
CA PRO A 190 -2.35 6.53 -21.44
C PRO A 190 -3.62 7.18 -20.88
N VAL A 191 -3.79 8.47 -21.14
CA VAL A 191 -5.03 9.21 -20.90
C VAL A 191 -5.43 9.94 -22.18
N GLU A 192 -6.62 9.63 -22.71
CA GLU A 192 -7.20 10.43 -23.79
C GLU A 192 -7.66 11.78 -23.22
N VAL A 193 -7.27 12.86 -23.88
CA VAL A 193 -7.63 14.22 -23.50
C VAL A 193 -8.31 14.94 -24.66
N ALA A 194 -9.36 15.70 -24.34
CA ALA A 194 -9.93 16.70 -25.22
C ALA A 194 -8.97 17.89 -25.32
N MET A 195 -8.82 18.42 -26.53
CA MET A 195 -8.03 19.60 -26.83
C MET A 195 -8.95 20.77 -27.18
N THR A 196 -8.75 21.91 -26.53
CA THR A 196 -9.43 23.17 -26.88
C THR A 196 -8.40 24.25 -27.12
N LYS A 197 -8.42 24.88 -28.29
CA LYS A 197 -7.48 25.96 -28.60
C LYS A 197 -7.68 27.15 -27.67
N GLU A 198 -6.59 27.64 -27.07
CA GLU A 198 -6.60 28.77 -26.14
C GLU A 198 -5.35 29.65 -26.40
N GLY A 199 -5.58 30.85 -26.97
CA GLY A 199 -4.48 31.71 -27.42
C GLY A 199 -3.61 31.04 -28.49
N GLU A 200 -2.30 31.00 -28.24
CA GLU A 200 -1.30 30.30 -29.09
C GLU A 200 -1.13 28.81 -28.73
N GLY A 201 -1.86 28.33 -27.71
CA GLY A 201 -1.74 26.97 -27.18
C GLY A 201 -3.05 26.18 -27.18
N TYR A 202 -3.07 25.11 -26.39
CA TYR A 202 -4.21 24.23 -26.21
C TYR A 202 -4.42 23.91 -24.74
N LYS A 203 -5.68 23.97 -24.28
CA LYS A 203 -6.13 23.39 -23.02
C LYS A 203 -6.40 21.90 -23.21
N LEU A 204 -6.05 21.10 -22.21
CA LEU A 204 -6.19 19.65 -22.18
C LEU A 204 -7.05 19.23 -20.99
N GLU A 205 -8.07 18.40 -21.23
CA GLU A 205 -8.91 17.82 -20.18
C GLU A 205 -9.25 16.37 -20.50
N GLY A 206 -9.11 15.47 -19.53
CA GLY A 206 -9.46 14.07 -19.72
C GLY A 206 -9.37 13.27 -18.45
N SER A 207 -9.80 12.01 -18.50
CA SER A 207 -9.64 11.09 -17.39
C SER A 207 -9.52 9.65 -17.86
N ALA A 208 -8.84 8.82 -17.07
CA ALA A 208 -8.76 7.38 -17.31
C ALA A 208 -8.72 6.61 -16.01
N LEU A 209 -9.49 5.52 -15.93
CA LEU A 209 -9.47 4.56 -14.83
C LEU A 209 -8.35 3.55 -15.06
N HIS A 210 -7.51 3.35 -14.05
CA HIS A 210 -6.61 2.21 -13.97
C HIS A 210 -7.29 1.08 -13.17
N GLU A 211 -7.86 0.11 -13.89
CA GLU A 211 -8.61 -1.03 -13.32
C GLU A 211 -7.80 -1.78 -12.25
N GLY A 212 -6.50 -1.98 -12.47
CA GLY A 212 -5.65 -2.73 -11.54
C GLY A 212 -5.45 -2.07 -10.17
N SER A 213 -5.60 -0.74 -10.08
CA SER A 213 -5.49 -0.01 -8.82
C SER A 213 -6.81 0.57 -8.33
N GLY A 214 -7.87 0.55 -9.16
CA GLY A 214 -9.14 1.23 -8.87
C GLY A 214 -9.06 2.75 -8.82
N LYS A 215 -8.01 3.34 -9.43
CA LYS A 215 -7.78 4.80 -9.36
C LYS A 215 -8.05 5.43 -10.71
N THR A 216 -8.82 6.50 -10.71
CA THR A 216 -9.04 7.36 -11.87
C THR A 216 -8.04 8.50 -11.83
N VAL A 217 -7.31 8.70 -12.93
CA VAL A 217 -6.42 9.84 -13.13
C VAL A 217 -7.22 10.90 -13.88
N ASN A 218 -7.50 12.03 -13.24
CA ASN A 218 -8.11 13.19 -13.88
C ASN A 218 -7.00 14.16 -14.28
N VAL A 219 -6.99 14.53 -15.55
CA VAL A 219 -6.00 15.42 -16.15
C VAL A 219 -6.66 16.77 -16.44
N THR A 220 -6.05 17.83 -15.93
CA THR A 220 -6.26 19.18 -16.46
C THR A 220 -4.91 19.75 -16.85
N GLY A 221 -4.81 20.46 -17.97
CA GLY A 221 -3.52 20.97 -18.40
C GLY A 221 -3.58 21.92 -19.58
N SER A 222 -2.41 22.33 -20.04
CA SER A 222 -2.23 23.16 -21.22
C SER A 222 -0.87 22.92 -21.88
N ILE A 223 -0.80 23.19 -23.18
CA ILE A 223 0.47 23.28 -23.92
C ILE A 223 0.56 24.66 -24.53
N ALA A 224 1.61 25.40 -24.19
CA ALA A 224 1.94 26.69 -24.78
C ALA A 224 3.46 26.90 -24.75
N ASN A 225 4.01 27.58 -25.77
CA ASN A 225 5.46 27.88 -25.85
C ASN A 225 6.36 26.65 -25.64
N ASN A 226 5.96 25.50 -26.19
CA ASN A 226 6.64 24.21 -26.03
C ASN A 226 6.75 23.69 -24.58
N VAL A 227 5.94 24.20 -23.65
CA VAL A 227 5.83 23.70 -22.28
C VAL A 227 4.47 23.04 -22.09
N LEU A 228 4.47 21.79 -21.62
CA LEU A 228 3.29 21.07 -21.16
C LEU A 228 3.13 21.30 -19.65
N THR A 229 2.01 21.88 -19.25
CA THR A 229 1.59 22.00 -17.85
C THR A 229 0.43 21.06 -17.59
N VAL A 230 0.52 20.16 -16.62
CA VAL A 230 -0.54 19.19 -16.27
C VAL A 230 -0.71 19.05 -14.76
N ASP A 231 -1.94 19.13 -14.30
CA ASP A 231 -2.33 18.77 -12.94
C ASP A 231 -3.11 17.46 -12.96
N LEU A 232 -2.64 16.49 -12.19
CA LEU A 232 -3.25 15.18 -12.02
C LEU A 232 -3.92 15.09 -10.66
N ILE A 233 -5.22 14.82 -10.65
CA ILE A 233 -5.99 14.54 -9.43
C ILE A 233 -6.43 13.08 -9.46
N LEU A 234 -6.01 12.30 -8.46
CA LEU A 234 -6.43 10.91 -8.30
C LEU A 234 -7.79 10.84 -7.61
N SER A 235 -8.71 10.06 -8.18
CA SER A 235 -10.02 9.75 -7.60
C SER A 235 -10.36 8.26 -7.70
N GLY A 236 -11.53 7.86 -7.22
CA GLY A 236 -12.05 6.49 -7.33
C GLY A 236 -11.74 5.61 -6.12
N TYR A 237 -12.39 4.45 -6.02
CA TYR A 237 -12.35 3.57 -4.85
C TYR A 237 -10.94 3.09 -4.47
N GLY A 238 -10.00 3.06 -5.40
CA GLY A 238 -8.61 2.69 -5.14
C GLY A 238 -7.84 3.70 -4.28
N THR A 239 -8.36 4.91 -4.11
CA THR A 239 -7.73 5.97 -3.30
C THR A 239 -7.79 5.67 -1.80
N ILE A 240 -8.79 4.92 -1.35
CA ILE A 240 -8.96 4.55 0.07
C ILE A 240 -8.19 3.28 0.46
N ASN A 241 -7.52 2.61 -0.49
CA ASN A 241 -6.78 1.37 -0.25
C ASN A 241 -5.46 1.65 0.48
N LYS A 242 -5.52 1.60 1.82
CA LYS A 242 -4.36 1.69 2.71
C LYS A 242 -4.67 1.19 4.13
N SER A 243 -3.63 1.17 4.96
CA SER A 243 -3.75 1.03 6.41
C SER A 243 -3.90 2.42 7.05
N TYR A 244 -4.94 2.58 7.86
CA TYR A 244 -5.22 3.77 8.67
C TYR A 244 -4.76 3.49 10.10
N SER A 245 -3.72 4.20 10.54
CA SER A 245 -3.14 3.99 11.86
C SER A 245 -3.85 4.85 12.92
N ALA A 246 -4.12 4.25 14.07
CA ALA A 246 -4.58 4.99 15.25
C ALA A 246 -3.50 5.90 15.88
N THR A 247 -2.25 5.82 15.41
CA THR A 247 -1.17 6.72 15.83
C THR A 247 -1.15 8.05 15.06
N ASP A 248 -1.85 8.10 13.93
CA ASP A 248 -2.05 9.31 13.14
C ASP A 248 -3.24 10.08 13.70
N GLU A 249 -2.98 11.26 14.28
CA GLU A 249 -3.98 12.09 14.97
C GLU A 249 -5.11 12.56 14.05
N ALA A 250 -4.95 12.48 12.73
CA ALA A 250 -6.00 12.77 11.78
C ALA A 250 -7.08 11.67 11.69
N ASN A 251 -6.77 10.44 12.14
CA ASN A 251 -7.71 9.33 12.18
C ASN A 251 -8.42 9.24 13.54
N GLU A 252 -9.71 8.94 13.52
CA GLU A 252 -10.52 8.67 14.71
C GLU A 252 -11.00 7.22 14.65
N LEU A 253 -10.26 6.32 15.29
CA LEU A 253 -10.56 4.89 15.29
C LEU A 253 -11.04 4.43 16.67
N THR A 254 -12.20 3.78 16.71
CA THR A 254 -12.74 3.17 17.92
C THR A 254 -12.83 1.65 17.78
N PHE A 255 -12.61 0.96 18.90
CA PHE A 255 -12.78 -0.48 19.02
C PHE A 255 -13.73 -0.77 20.19
N ASN A 256 -14.90 -1.35 19.92
CA ASN A 256 -15.94 -1.58 20.92
C ASN A 256 -16.29 -0.32 21.73
N GLY A 257 -16.35 0.84 21.05
CA GLY A 257 -16.64 2.14 21.67
C GLY A 257 -15.46 2.83 22.37
N GLU A 258 -14.29 2.19 22.47
CA GLU A 258 -13.09 2.80 23.03
C GLU A 258 -12.17 3.39 21.96
N VAL A 259 -11.76 4.65 22.12
CA VAL A 259 -10.80 5.30 21.21
C VAL A 259 -9.44 4.60 21.30
N LYS A 260 -8.91 4.21 20.15
CA LYS A 260 -7.59 3.56 20.04
C LYS A 260 -6.50 4.60 19.78
N LYS A 261 -5.31 4.33 20.35
CA LYS A 261 -4.08 5.12 20.15
C LYS A 261 -2.97 4.34 19.41
N THR A 262 -3.18 3.04 19.24
CA THR A 262 -2.25 2.12 18.59
C THR A 262 -3.05 1.10 17.78
N GLY A 263 -2.38 0.44 16.83
CA GLY A 263 -3.02 -0.49 15.88
C GLY A 263 -3.54 0.21 14.63
N SER A 264 -4.20 -0.55 13.76
CA SER A 264 -4.66 -0.05 12.47
C SER A 264 -5.93 -0.74 11.97
N ILE A 265 -6.61 -0.07 11.05
CA ILE A 265 -7.65 -0.65 10.19
C ILE A 265 -7.14 -0.58 8.75
N THR A 266 -7.13 -1.71 8.06
CA THR A 266 -6.71 -1.78 6.65
C THR A 266 -7.92 -1.95 5.76
N VAL A 267 -8.06 -1.07 4.78
CA VAL A 267 -9.11 -1.10 3.76
C VAL A 267 -8.55 -1.66 2.46
N GLN A 268 -9.27 -2.61 1.88
CA GLN A 268 -9.03 -3.16 0.55
C GLN A 268 -10.33 -3.16 -0.24
N ALA A 269 -10.66 -2.03 -0.85
CA ALA A 269 -11.69 -1.86 -1.85
C ALA A 269 -11.33 -2.60 -3.14
N THR A 270 -12.28 -3.36 -3.67
CA THR A 270 -12.14 -4.15 -4.90
C THR A 270 -13.06 -3.66 -6.02
N SER A 271 -14.01 -2.79 -5.72
CA SER A 271 -14.87 -2.10 -6.67
C SER A 271 -15.42 -0.79 -6.07
N GLU A 272 -16.21 -0.05 -6.84
CA GLU A 272 -16.90 1.18 -6.38
C GLU A 272 -17.86 0.93 -5.21
N THR A 273 -18.32 -0.31 -5.00
CA THR A 273 -19.35 -0.64 -4.01
C THR A 273 -18.94 -1.70 -3.00
N GLU A 274 -17.81 -2.38 -3.20
CA GLU A 274 -17.41 -3.54 -2.40
C GLU A 274 -15.93 -3.53 -2.05
N GLY A 275 -15.62 -4.13 -0.89
CA GLY A 275 -14.27 -4.30 -0.42
C GLY A 275 -14.20 -5.18 0.81
N THR A 276 -13.04 -5.17 1.45
CA THR A 276 -12.83 -5.81 2.74
C THR A 276 -12.08 -4.91 3.69
N ILE A 277 -12.29 -5.12 4.99
CA ILE A 277 -11.52 -4.54 6.07
C ILE A 277 -10.88 -5.64 6.91
N SER A 278 -9.67 -5.39 7.39
CA SER A 278 -9.06 -6.12 8.51
C SER A 278 -8.63 -5.15 9.60
N SER A 279 -8.53 -5.62 10.84
CA SER A 279 -8.15 -4.80 11.98
C SER A 279 -7.13 -5.51 12.87
N ASP A 280 -6.09 -4.80 13.24
CA ASP A 280 -5.09 -5.28 14.19
C ASP A 280 -5.55 -5.14 15.67
N PHE A 281 -6.79 -4.71 15.89
CA PHE A 281 -7.35 -4.58 17.25
C PHE A 281 -7.79 -5.93 17.83
N ILE A 282 -8.06 -6.93 16.98
CA ILE A 282 -8.41 -8.29 17.39
C ILE A 282 -7.11 -9.08 17.61
N VAL A 283 -7.05 -9.91 18.64
CA VAL A 283 -5.90 -10.78 18.93
C VAL A 283 -6.04 -12.17 18.29
N GLY A 284 -4.91 -12.87 18.12
CA GLY A 284 -4.88 -14.23 17.60
C GLY A 284 -5.05 -14.32 16.07
N PRO A 285 -5.35 -15.51 15.52
CA PRO A 285 -5.47 -15.72 14.07
C PRO A 285 -6.58 -14.88 13.44
N ASN A 286 -7.58 -14.48 14.22
CA ASN A 286 -8.70 -13.64 13.77
C ASN A 286 -8.26 -12.19 13.45
N SER A 287 -7.08 -11.75 13.88
CA SER A 287 -6.48 -10.46 13.48
C SER A 287 -6.34 -10.31 11.96
N SER A 288 -6.16 -11.43 11.26
CA SER A 288 -6.06 -11.47 9.79
C SER A 288 -7.39 -11.62 9.07
N ALA A 289 -8.50 -11.73 9.80
CA ALA A 289 -9.79 -11.95 9.21
C ALA A 289 -10.25 -10.74 8.40
N LYS A 290 -10.85 -11.02 7.23
CA LYS A 290 -11.36 -10.02 6.31
C LYS A 290 -12.87 -9.90 6.47
N LEU A 291 -13.33 -8.77 7.00
CA LEU A 291 -14.73 -8.39 7.03
C LEU A 291 -15.13 -7.83 5.65
N PRO A 292 -16.09 -8.44 4.94
CA PRO A 292 -16.66 -7.84 3.74
C PRO A 292 -17.39 -6.54 4.08
N ILE A 293 -17.18 -5.50 3.28
CA ILE A 293 -17.80 -4.19 3.45
C ILE A 293 -18.45 -3.70 2.15
N LYS A 294 -19.48 -2.87 2.32
CA LYS A 294 -20.08 -2.07 1.26
C LYS A 294 -19.52 -0.66 1.32
N LEU A 295 -19.31 -0.08 0.14
CA LEU A 295 -18.82 1.28 -0.04
C LEU A 295 -19.93 2.13 -0.65
N THR A 296 -20.09 3.35 -0.15
CA THR A 296 -20.94 4.38 -0.76
C THR A 296 -20.14 5.64 -0.92
N LYS A 297 -19.90 6.06 -2.17
CA LYS A 297 -19.28 7.33 -2.47
C LYS A 297 -20.30 8.47 -2.36
N ALA A 298 -19.91 9.60 -1.78
CA ALA A 298 -20.71 10.82 -1.80
C ALA A 298 -20.77 11.43 -3.22
N GLU A 299 -21.89 12.06 -3.59
CA GLU A 299 -22.14 12.56 -4.95
C GLU A 299 -21.10 13.61 -5.41
N ASP A 300 -20.75 14.55 -4.53
CA ASP A 300 -19.89 15.69 -4.86
C ASP A 300 -18.53 15.66 -4.13
N SER A 301 -18.06 14.50 -3.66
CA SER A 301 -16.75 14.39 -3.02
C SER A 301 -16.12 13.01 -3.12
N GLU A 302 -14.80 12.91 -2.95
CA GLU A 302 -14.09 11.64 -2.75
C GLU A 302 -14.22 11.11 -1.32
N THR A 303 -15.38 11.35 -0.68
CA THR A 303 -15.72 10.78 0.62
C THR A 303 -16.42 9.44 0.41
N TYR A 304 -15.98 8.41 1.13
CA TYR A 304 -16.56 7.07 1.09
C TYR A 304 -17.07 6.68 2.46
N THR A 305 -18.33 6.27 2.56
CA THR A 305 -18.88 5.58 3.72
C THR A 305 -18.69 4.08 3.54
N LEU A 306 -18.23 3.39 4.58
CA LEU A 306 -17.95 1.97 4.58
C LEU A 306 -18.75 1.30 5.70
N SER A 307 -19.46 0.24 5.37
CA SER A 307 -20.25 -0.52 6.35
C SER A 307 -20.18 -2.01 6.10
N GLY A 308 -20.07 -2.79 7.17
CA GLY A 308 -20.02 -4.25 7.07
C GLY A 308 -20.32 -4.93 8.39
N ASN A 309 -20.83 -6.14 8.31
CA ASN A 309 -21.03 -7.01 9.46
C ASN A 309 -20.73 -8.46 9.08
N GLY A 310 -20.34 -9.26 10.06
CA GLY A 310 -20.04 -10.68 9.89
C GLY A 310 -20.23 -11.44 11.19
N LYS A 311 -20.45 -12.75 11.06
CA LYS A 311 -20.73 -13.64 12.18
C LYS A 311 -20.22 -15.05 11.89
N THR A 312 -19.57 -15.66 12.87
CA THR A 312 -19.23 -17.07 12.93
C THR A 312 -19.93 -17.72 14.13
N GLU A 313 -19.59 -18.97 14.44
CA GLU A 313 -20.04 -19.61 15.68
C GLU A 313 -19.38 -19.00 16.92
N GLU A 314 -18.14 -18.50 16.79
CA GLU A 314 -17.32 -18.03 17.90
C GLU A 314 -17.46 -16.52 18.17
N TYR A 315 -17.74 -15.71 17.16
CA TYR A 315 -17.82 -14.26 17.31
C TYR A 315 -18.70 -13.60 16.24
N GLU A 316 -19.06 -12.35 16.46
CA GLU A 316 -19.59 -11.44 15.45
C GLU A 316 -18.79 -10.14 15.45
N TRP A 317 -18.73 -9.48 14.30
CA TRP A 317 -18.04 -8.20 14.16
C TRP A 317 -18.82 -7.28 13.23
N SER A 318 -18.54 -6.00 13.32
CA SER A 318 -19.03 -4.99 12.39
C SER A 318 -18.06 -3.83 12.28
N PHE A 319 -18.17 -3.12 11.16
CA PHE A 319 -17.47 -1.89 10.93
C PHE A 319 -18.43 -0.87 10.34
N GLU A 320 -18.37 0.35 10.87
CA GLU A 320 -19.01 1.53 10.30
C GLU A 320 -17.97 2.65 10.28
N GLY A 321 -17.81 3.31 9.14
CA GLY A 321 -16.84 4.39 9.06
C GLY A 321 -16.93 5.22 7.80
N THR A 322 -16.13 6.27 7.76
CA THR A 322 -15.96 7.16 6.62
C THR A 322 -14.48 7.41 6.34
N VAL A 323 -14.15 7.55 5.06
CA VAL A 323 -12.84 8.02 4.60
C VAL A 323 -13.04 9.34 3.87
N SER A 324 -12.29 10.37 4.27
CA SER A 324 -12.34 11.72 3.67
C SER A 324 -11.46 11.85 2.42
N PRO A 325 -11.63 12.92 1.61
CA PRO A 325 -10.78 13.21 0.45
C PRO A 325 -9.30 13.38 0.82
N GLU A 326 -9.00 13.89 2.03
CA GLU A 326 -7.66 14.01 2.61
C GLU A 326 -7.08 12.66 3.05
N SER A 327 -7.77 11.57 2.75
CA SER A 327 -7.41 10.20 3.11
C SER A 327 -7.33 9.98 4.62
N THR A 328 -8.23 10.60 5.39
CA THR A 328 -8.36 10.38 6.84
C THR A 328 -9.56 9.46 7.12
N MET A 329 -9.51 8.64 8.17
CA MET A 329 -10.59 7.71 8.52
C MET A 329 -11.22 8.07 9.87
N LYS A 330 -12.55 8.06 9.91
CA LYS A 330 -13.34 7.93 11.14
C LYS A 330 -14.02 6.57 11.11
N GLY A 331 -13.72 5.68 12.05
CA GLY A 331 -14.20 4.30 11.97
C GLY A 331 -14.44 3.68 13.33
N ASP A 332 -15.57 2.99 13.47
CA ASP A 332 -15.90 2.16 14.61
C ASP A 332 -15.88 0.69 14.22
N PHE A 333 -14.97 -0.04 14.85
CA PHE A 333 -14.86 -1.49 14.70
C PHE A 333 -15.40 -2.17 15.96
N THR A 334 -16.45 -2.95 15.82
CA THR A 334 -17.03 -3.73 16.91
C THR A 334 -16.69 -5.21 16.72
N TYR A 335 -16.29 -5.88 17.81
CA TYR A 335 -16.00 -7.30 17.86
C TYR A 335 -16.57 -7.89 19.14
N LYS A 336 -17.37 -8.95 19.01
CA LYS A 336 -18.09 -9.59 20.09
C LYS A 336 -17.92 -11.10 20.05
N ILE A 337 -17.30 -11.65 21.08
CA ILE A 337 -17.19 -13.10 21.30
C ILE A 337 -18.55 -13.65 21.71
N LEU A 338 -18.97 -14.75 21.08
CA LEU A 338 -20.26 -15.42 21.29
C LEU A 338 -20.15 -16.66 22.21
N SER A 339 -18.92 -17.04 22.58
CA SER A 339 -18.64 -18.19 23.44
C SER A 339 -19.32 -18.07 24.82
N PRO A 340 -19.82 -19.18 25.40
CA PRO A 340 -20.44 -19.20 26.73
C PRO A 340 -19.47 -18.85 27.87
N ILE A 341 -18.15 -18.78 27.61
CA ILE A 341 -17.16 -18.31 28.58
C ILE A 341 -17.32 -16.81 28.91
N VAL A 342 -17.98 -16.03 28.05
CA VAL A 342 -18.21 -14.60 28.27
C VAL A 342 -19.00 -14.37 29.55
N GLY A 343 -18.47 -13.50 30.40
CA GLY A 343 -19.11 -13.07 31.63
C GLY A 343 -18.14 -12.95 32.80
N LYS A 344 -18.72 -12.65 33.96
CA LYS A 344 -18.01 -12.49 35.23
C LYS A 344 -18.16 -13.77 36.05
N TRP A 345 -17.05 -14.33 36.49
CA TRP A 345 -16.97 -15.64 37.12
C TRP A 345 -16.24 -15.57 38.45
N GLY A 346 -16.92 -15.92 39.55
CA GLY A 346 -16.34 -16.06 40.87
C GLY A 346 -15.87 -17.48 41.14
N VAL A 347 -15.04 -17.66 42.16
CA VAL A 347 -14.61 -18.99 42.61
C VAL A 347 -15.80 -19.80 43.13
N LYS A 348 -15.90 -21.05 42.70
CA LYS A 348 -16.89 -21.98 43.25
C LYS A 348 -16.44 -22.51 44.61
N MET A 349 -17.25 -22.29 45.64
CA MET A 349 -16.99 -22.79 46.99
C MET A 349 -17.73 -24.12 47.20
N GLY A 350 -16.98 -25.17 47.54
CA GLY A 350 -17.50 -26.45 47.98
C GLY A 350 -17.44 -26.61 49.51
N ALA A 351 -17.83 -27.80 50.01
CA ALA A 351 -17.87 -28.09 51.44
C ALA A 351 -16.49 -28.09 52.14
N GLN A 352 -15.40 -28.24 51.38
CA GLN A 352 -14.02 -28.35 51.88
C GLN A 352 -13.12 -27.16 51.47
N GLY A 353 -13.70 -26.09 50.93
CA GLY A 353 -12.97 -24.95 50.38
C GLY A 353 -13.30 -24.72 48.90
N ALA A 354 -12.46 -23.96 48.20
CA ALA A 354 -12.65 -23.72 46.77
C ALA A 354 -12.51 -25.02 45.95
N GLU A 355 -13.44 -25.24 45.01
CA GLU A 355 -13.34 -26.34 44.05
C GLU A 355 -12.25 -26.04 43.00
N THR A 356 -11.41 -27.02 42.72
CA THR A 356 -10.27 -26.89 41.79
C THR A 356 -10.13 -28.12 40.90
N ILE A 357 -9.56 -27.91 39.71
CA ILE A 357 -9.24 -28.99 38.77
C ILE A 357 -7.77 -29.32 38.98
N PHE A 358 -7.52 -30.56 39.40
CA PHE A 358 -6.17 -31.11 39.44
C PHE A 358 -6.25 -32.61 39.12
N LYS A 359 -5.70 -33.01 37.98
CA LYS A 359 -5.48 -34.40 37.60
C LYS A 359 -4.00 -34.61 37.40
N PHE A 360 -3.48 -35.72 37.93
CA PHE A 360 -2.06 -36.01 37.85
C PHE A 360 -1.83 -37.51 37.96
N ALA A 361 -0.98 -38.03 37.08
CA ALA A 361 -0.43 -39.38 37.18
C ALA A 361 1.02 -39.35 36.73
N SER A 362 1.93 -39.89 37.54
CA SER A 362 3.34 -40.03 37.21
C SER A 362 3.62 -41.38 36.55
N LYS A 363 4.69 -41.45 35.75
CA LYS A 363 5.18 -42.69 35.14
C LYS A 363 5.49 -43.79 36.17
N LYS A 364 5.81 -43.41 37.41
CA LYS A 364 6.21 -44.30 38.50
C LYS A 364 5.11 -44.53 39.55
N GLY A 365 3.97 -43.85 39.45
CA GLY A 365 2.91 -43.87 40.48
C GLY A 365 3.25 -43.09 41.76
N SER A 366 4.37 -42.35 41.76
CA SER A 366 4.82 -41.49 42.85
C SER A 366 5.75 -40.38 42.34
N VAL A 367 5.76 -39.26 43.06
CA VAL A 367 6.67 -38.14 42.85
C VAL A 367 7.74 -38.10 43.94
N THR A 368 9.00 -37.95 43.53
CA THR A 368 10.11 -37.64 44.45
C THR A 368 10.36 -36.14 44.40
N PHE A 369 10.25 -35.47 45.55
CA PHE A 369 10.51 -34.04 45.64
C PHE A 369 12.01 -33.77 45.80
N PRO A 370 12.58 -32.79 45.08
CA PRO A 370 13.96 -32.39 45.30
C PRO A 370 14.17 -31.84 46.72
N ASP A 371 15.29 -32.19 47.37
CA ASP A 371 15.64 -31.69 48.72
C ASP A 371 15.61 -30.14 48.79
N ALA A 372 15.98 -29.48 47.69
CA ALA A 372 15.91 -28.03 47.58
C ALA A 372 14.50 -27.46 47.83
N ILE A 373 13.46 -28.13 47.35
CA ILE A 373 12.05 -27.72 47.58
C ILE A 373 11.63 -28.02 49.01
N ILE A 374 11.95 -29.22 49.51
CA ILE A 374 11.59 -29.62 50.87
C ILE A 374 12.20 -28.66 51.90
N ASN A 375 13.45 -28.25 51.68
CA ASN A 375 14.16 -27.31 52.55
C ASN A 375 13.60 -25.87 52.47
N MET A 376 12.95 -25.50 51.37
CA MET A 376 12.30 -24.19 51.19
C MET A 376 10.89 -24.13 51.79
N LEU A 377 10.27 -25.27 52.11
CA LEU A 377 8.94 -25.28 52.73
C LEU A 377 9.00 -24.74 54.17
N PRO A 378 7.99 -23.96 54.60
CA PRO A 378 7.76 -23.67 56.02
C PRO A 378 7.73 -24.96 56.86
N GLU A 379 8.18 -24.89 58.11
CA GLU A 379 8.24 -26.05 59.01
C GLU A 379 6.86 -26.73 59.18
N GLU A 380 5.78 -25.96 59.08
CA GLU A 380 4.41 -26.47 59.19
C GLU A 380 3.99 -27.31 57.97
N LEU A 381 4.60 -27.08 56.79
CA LEU A 381 4.28 -27.79 55.56
C LEU A 381 5.19 -28.99 55.30
N LYS A 382 6.40 -29.03 55.88
CA LYS A 382 7.34 -30.16 55.71
C LYS A 382 6.72 -31.53 56.03
N PRO A 383 5.91 -31.71 57.09
CA PRO A 383 5.27 -33.00 57.37
C PRO A 383 4.26 -33.45 56.29
N MET A 384 3.71 -32.51 55.51
CA MET A 384 2.75 -32.80 54.44
C MET A 384 3.42 -33.26 53.14
N PHE A 385 4.74 -33.06 53.02
CA PHE A 385 5.52 -33.37 51.82
C PHE A 385 6.67 -34.35 52.15
N PRO A 386 6.40 -35.67 52.26
CA PRO A 386 7.46 -36.67 52.34
C PRO A 386 8.36 -36.61 51.11
N ALA A 387 9.62 -37.04 51.25
CA ALA A 387 10.61 -37.04 50.16
C ALA A 387 10.11 -37.77 48.90
N THR A 388 9.29 -38.80 49.05
CA THR A 388 8.55 -39.44 47.96
C THR A 388 7.09 -39.60 48.35
N MET A 389 6.18 -39.18 47.47
CA MET A 389 4.75 -39.18 47.69
C MET A 389 4.03 -39.97 46.58
N PRO A 390 3.19 -40.96 46.91
CA PRO A 390 2.33 -41.63 45.94
C PRO A 390 1.35 -40.66 45.27
N ASP A 391 1.04 -40.87 43.99
CA ASP A 391 0.11 -39.99 43.25
C ASP A 391 -1.25 -39.86 43.94
N ALA A 392 -1.74 -40.97 44.52
CA ALA A 392 -3.00 -41.03 45.27
C ALA A 392 -3.02 -40.11 46.51
N GLN A 393 -1.87 -39.78 47.08
CA GLN A 393 -1.73 -38.81 48.17
C GLN A 393 -1.43 -37.41 47.64
N LEU A 394 -0.70 -37.30 46.52
CA LEU A 394 -0.35 -36.02 45.90
C LEU A 394 -1.56 -35.25 45.43
N VAL A 395 -2.46 -35.90 44.68
CA VAL A 395 -3.65 -35.26 44.11
C VAL A 395 -4.50 -34.55 45.17
N PRO A 396 -4.96 -35.20 46.25
CA PRO A 396 -5.75 -34.52 47.28
C PRO A 396 -4.94 -33.47 48.05
N THR A 397 -3.63 -33.66 48.25
CA THR A 397 -2.77 -32.69 48.94
C THR A 397 -2.67 -31.39 48.15
N ILE A 398 -2.38 -31.46 46.85
CA ILE A 398 -2.30 -30.28 45.98
C ILE A 398 -3.67 -29.60 45.86
N LYS A 399 -4.76 -30.38 45.72
CA LYS A 399 -6.13 -29.81 45.72
C LYS A 399 -6.43 -29.04 47.01
N GLY A 400 -6.05 -29.58 48.16
CA GLY A 400 -6.23 -28.90 49.45
C GLY A 400 -5.48 -27.57 49.52
N LEU A 401 -4.23 -27.54 49.05
CA LEU A 401 -3.44 -26.31 49.00
C LEU A 401 -4.05 -25.28 48.05
N LEU A 402 -4.38 -25.68 46.81
CA LEU A 402 -5.03 -24.79 45.85
C LEU A 402 -6.35 -24.24 46.41
N GLY A 403 -7.15 -25.08 47.06
CA GLY A 403 -8.41 -24.69 47.71
C GLY A 403 -8.26 -23.61 48.79
N GLN A 404 -7.06 -23.44 49.34
CA GLN A 404 -6.73 -22.44 50.35
C GLN A 404 -6.34 -21.08 49.74
N TYR A 405 -5.72 -21.08 48.56
CA TYR A 405 -5.25 -19.86 47.89
C TYR A 405 -6.23 -19.31 46.85
N VAL A 406 -6.97 -20.18 46.15
CA VAL A 406 -7.94 -19.76 45.14
C VAL A 406 -9.01 -18.81 45.68
N PRO A 407 -9.51 -18.88 46.93
CA PRO A 407 -10.48 -17.92 47.47
C PRO A 407 -10.04 -16.44 47.48
N TYR A 408 -8.73 -16.16 47.37
CA TYR A 408 -8.24 -14.78 47.21
C TYR A 408 -8.54 -14.19 45.82
N LEU A 409 -8.85 -15.05 44.84
CA LEU A 409 -9.41 -14.63 43.55
C LEU A 409 -10.89 -14.28 43.72
N GLN A 410 -11.22 -13.01 43.52
CA GLN A 410 -12.60 -12.53 43.64
C GLN A 410 -13.41 -12.89 42.39
N TYR A 411 -12.88 -12.57 41.22
CA TYR A 411 -13.49 -12.96 39.94
C TYR A 411 -12.50 -12.88 38.78
N ILE A 412 -12.83 -13.60 37.72
CA ILE A 412 -12.29 -13.41 36.37
C ILE A 412 -13.45 -12.99 35.48
N GLU A 413 -13.27 -11.92 34.71
CA GLU A 413 -14.23 -11.46 33.74
C GLU A 413 -13.66 -11.64 32.33
N PHE A 414 -14.34 -12.43 31.53
CA PHE A 414 -14.12 -12.57 30.10
C PHE A 414 -15.10 -11.65 29.39
N THR A 415 -14.63 -10.50 28.91
CA THR A 415 -15.51 -9.51 28.27
C THR A 415 -15.92 -9.95 26.86
N GLU A 416 -17.03 -9.42 26.36
CA GLU A 416 -17.47 -9.64 24.97
C GLU A 416 -16.41 -9.15 23.96
N GLY A 417 -15.68 -8.09 24.29
CA GLY A 417 -14.65 -7.50 23.43
C GLY A 417 -13.31 -8.22 23.40
N GLY A 418 -13.16 -9.34 24.13
CA GLY A 418 -11.93 -10.12 24.16
C GLY A 418 -10.91 -9.69 25.21
N SER A 419 -11.22 -8.75 26.11
CA SER A 419 -10.36 -8.44 27.26
C SER A 419 -10.64 -9.38 28.44
N ILE A 420 -9.63 -9.66 29.26
CA ILE A 420 -9.76 -10.36 30.54
C ILE A 420 -9.47 -9.40 31.69
N ASN A 421 -10.37 -9.31 32.66
CA ASN A 421 -10.14 -8.61 33.93
C ASN A 421 -10.08 -9.62 35.08
N ILE A 422 -9.06 -9.50 35.94
CA ILE A 422 -8.88 -10.39 37.10
C ILE A 422 -8.93 -9.54 38.36
N ALA A 423 -9.89 -9.79 39.25
CA ALA A 423 -9.95 -9.15 40.55
C ALA A 423 -9.56 -10.12 41.65
N TYR A 424 -8.70 -9.66 42.57
CA TYR A 424 -8.19 -10.45 43.68
C TYR A 424 -8.00 -9.60 44.92
N THR A 425 -7.95 -10.26 46.08
CA THR A 425 -7.56 -9.65 47.36
C THR A 425 -6.18 -10.18 47.71
N ALA A 426 -5.18 -9.32 47.88
CA ALA A 426 -3.85 -9.77 48.28
C ALA A 426 -3.89 -10.43 49.67
N MET A 427 -3.05 -11.44 49.89
CA MET A 427 -2.97 -12.09 51.20
C MET A 427 -2.58 -11.09 52.29
N GLY A 428 -3.35 -11.07 53.39
CA GLY A 428 -3.16 -10.10 54.47
C GLY A 428 -3.75 -8.70 54.18
N SER A 429 -4.35 -8.49 53.00
CA SER A 429 -5.09 -7.27 52.67
C SER A 429 -6.60 -7.50 52.75
N THR A 430 -7.35 -6.41 52.92
CA THR A 430 -8.80 -6.36 52.76
C THR A 430 -9.22 -5.64 51.47
N GLU A 431 -8.27 -5.05 50.75
CA GLU A 431 -8.53 -4.28 49.53
C GLU A 431 -8.56 -5.21 48.31
N VAL A 432 -9.52 -4.95 47.42
CA VAL A 432 -9.63 -5.65 46.13
C VAL A 432 -8.81 -4.90 45.10
N SER A 433 -7.88 -5.61 44.46
CA SER A 433 -7.10 -5.15 43.31
C SER A 433 -7.65 -5.76 42.03
N THR A 434 -7.51 -5.05 40.92
CA THR A 434 -7.92 -5.53 39.59
C THR A 434 -6.75 -5.42 38.61
N ILE A 435 -6.53 -6.49 37.86
CA ILE A 435 -5.65 -6.55 36.70
C ILE A 435 -6.53 -6.39 35.46
N SER A 436 -6.30 -5.32 34.70
CA SER A 436 -7.01 -4.98 33.45
C SER A 436 -6.01 -4.48 32.41
N GLY A 437 -6.34 -4.65 31.12
CA GLY A 437 -5.57 -4.11 30.00
C GLY A 437 -4.28 -4.88 29.65
N MET A 438 -3.97 -5.98 30.34
CA MET A 438 -2.77 -6.80 30.07
C MET A 438 -3.08 -8.14 29.41
N LEU A 439 -4.35 -8.57 29.45
CA LEU A 439 -4.78 -9.90 29.03
C LEU A 439 -5.95 -9.76 28.07
N ASN A 440 -5.80 -10.42 26.92
CA ASN A 440 -6.86 -10.59 25.94
C ASN A 440 -7.10 -12.09 25.70
N TYR A 441 -8.21 -12.43 25.07
CA TYR A 441 -8.50 -13.80 24.67
C TYR A 441 -9.32 -13.86 23.38
N TYR A 442 -9.23 -15.02 22.75
CA TYR A 442 -10.16 -15.43 21.72
C TYR A 442 -10.53 -16.91 21.94
N VAL A 443 -11.60 -17.36 21.28
CA VAL A 443 -12.06 -18.75 21.36
C VAL A 443 -11.92 -19.38 19.99
N LYS A 444 -11.37 -20.60 19.95
CA LYS A 444 -11.22 -21.40 18.73
C LYS A 444 -11.21 -22.87 19.13
N ASP A 445 -11.89 -23.71 18.35
CA ASP A 445 -11.91 -25.17 18.56
C ASP A 445 -12.29 -25.58 20.01
N ASN A 446 -13.24 -24.85 20.62
CA ASN A 446 -13.69 -25.00 22.01
C ASN A 446 -12.58 -24.82 23.07
N GLN A 447 -11.52 -24.09 22.73
CA GLN A 447 -10.46 -23.65 23.65
C GLN A 447 -10.43 -22.13 23.74
N ALA A 448 -10.09 -21.62 24.92
CA ALA A 448 -9.88 -20.20 25.17
C ALA A 448 -8.38 -19.91 25.11
N TYR A 449 -7.95 -19.15 24.12
CA TYR A 449 -6.55 -18.77 23.94
C TYR A 449 -6.30 -17.45 24.65
N MET A 450 -5.48 -17.47 25.71
CA MET A 450 -5.10 -16.27 26.45
C MET A 450 -3.87 -15.63 25.84
N VAL A 451 -4.01 -14.39 25.39
CA VAL A 451 -2.96 -13.57 24.79
C VAL A 451 -2.53 -12.51 25.80
N ILE A 452 -1.24 -12.51 26.13
CA ILE A 452 -0.66 -11.53 27.04
C ILE A 452 -0.17 -10.35 26.20
N ASP A 453 -0.64 -9.14 26.50
CA ASP A 453 -0.06 -7.93 25.92
C ASP A 453 1.30 -7.66 26.57
N ILE A 454 2.32 -8.34 26.07
CA ILE A 454 3.66 -8.23 26.61
C ILE A 454 4.29 -6.86 26.30
N PHE A 455 3.78 -6.09 25.32
CA PHE A 455 4.28 -4.74 25.03
C PHE A 455 3.88 -3.74 26.12
N SER A 456 2.72 -3.94 26.76
CA SER A 456 2.37 -3.23 28.00
C SER A 456 3.33 -3.54 29.16
N LEU A 457 3.92 -4.73 29.16
CA LEU A 457 4.86 -5.22 30.18
C LEU A 457 6.34 -4.94 29.84
N MET A 458 6.69 -4.82 28.56
CA MET A 458 8.07 -4.84 28.05
C MET A 458 8.40 -3.62 27.17
N SER A 459 8.65 -2.48 27.80
CA SER A 459 9.61 -1.50 27.27
C SER A 459 11.06 -2.05 27.15
N MET A 460 11.25 -3.38 27.13
CA MET A 460 12.53 -4.08 27.10
C MET A 460 12.56 -5.21 26.05
N SER A 461 13.26 -4.94 24.95
CA SER A 461 14.07 -5.88 24.13
C SER A 461 13.39 -6.91 23.21
N ASN A 462 13.93 -6.97 21.98
CA ASN A 462 13.57 -7.85 20.85
C ASN A 462 14.08 -9.31 20.96
N SER A 463 14.30 -9.86 22.15
CA SER A 463 15.07 -11.11 22.29
C SER A 463 14.28 -12.43 22.22
N LEU A 464 12.95 -12.42 22.07
CA LEU A 464 12.11 -13.63 22.15
C LEU A 464 11.70 -14.24 20.81
N LYS A 465 12.62 -14.26 19.84
CA LYS A 465 12.44 -15.01 18.58
C LYS A 465 13.54 -16.04 18.41
N SER A 466 13.46 -17.18 19.09
CA SER A 466 14.02 -18.47 18.62
C SER A 466 14.09 -19.52 19.74
N ALA A 467 13.10 -20.40 19.76
CA ALA A 467 13.32 -21.80 20.10
C ALA A 467 12.43 -22.60 19.15
N ASP A 468 13.02 -23.43 18.30
CA ASP A 468 12.24 -24.35 17.45
C ASP A 468 11.83 -25.55 18.31
N LEU A 469 10.55 -25.62 18.66
CA LEU A 469 9.96 -26.60 19.60
C LEU A 469 8.94 -27.52 18.90
N SER A 470 9.01 -27.64 17.58
CA SER A 470 7.88 -28.14 16.76
C SER A 470 7.83 -29.67 16.55
N THR A 471 7.02 -30.35 17.37
CA THR A 471 6.34 -31.64 17.05
C THR A 471 4.99 -31.81 17.78
N LYS A 472 4.42 -30.74 18.35
CA LYS A 472 3.22 -30.74 19.21
C LYS A 472 1.99 -30.17 18.48
N ALA A 473 0.78 -30.46 18.95
CA ALA A 473 -0.48 -29.95 18.38
C ALA A 473 -0.64 -28.43 18.60
N TRP A 474 -0.13 -27.91 19.72
CA TRP A 474 0.10 -26.46 19.93
C TRP A 474 1.59 -26.12 19.87
N ASN A 475 1.94 -25.03 19.16
CA ASN A 475 3.31 -24.54 19.06
C ASN A 475 3.61 -23.51 20.17
N PRO A 476 4.40 -23.86 21.20
CA PRO A 476 4.67 -22.98 22.32
C PRO A 476 5.46 -21.72 21.92
N SER A 477 6.20 -21.74 20.80
CA SER A 477 6.97 -20.59 20.32
C SER A 477 6.09 -19.43 19.82
N ASN A 478 4.81 -19.69 19.56
CA ASN A 478 3.83 -18.69 19.12
C ASN A 478 2.96 -18.15 20.29
N PHE A 479 3.26 -18.44 21.55
CA PHE A 479 2.39 -18.07 22.68
C PHE A 479 2.11 -16.56 22.78
N LEU A 480 2.97 -15.69 22.25
CA LEU A 480 2.77 -14.24 22.21
C LEU A 480 1.81 -13.80 21.10
N THR A 481 1.70 -14.56 20.01
CA THR A 481 0.83 -14.24 18.86
C THR A 481 -0.48 -15.00 18.93
N ASP A 482 -0.39 -16.30 19.17
CA ASP A 482 -1.52 -17.23 19.13
C ASP A 482 -2.12 -17.39 20.53
N GLY A 483 -1.43 -16.97 21.58
CA GLY A 483 -1.87 -17.15 22.96
C GLY A 483 -1.62 -18.56 23.50
N ILE A 484 -1.94 -18.71 24.78
CA ILE A 484 -1.88 -19.97 25.52
C ILE A 484 -3.27 -20.60 25.51
N PRO A 485 -3.47 -21.81 24.96
CA PRO A 485 -4.77 -22.46 24.95
C PRO A 485 -5.13 -23.03 26.31
N PHE A 486 -6.36 -22.74 26.75
CA PHE A 486 -7.02 -23.32 27.90
C PHE A 486 -8.22 -24.12 27.42
N ASP A 487 -8.32 -25.35 27.91
CA ASP A 487 -9.54 -26.12 27.75
C ASP A 487 -10.61 -25.55 28.68
N PHE A 488 -11.87 -25.52 28.23
CA PHE A 488 -12.97 -25.06 29.07
C PHE A 488 -14.29 -25.77 28.79
N THR A 489 -15.16 -25.78 29.81
CA THR A 489 -16.59 -26.09 29.68
C THR A 489 -17.39 -25.04 30.43
N ALA A 490 -18.39 -24.44 29.80
CA ALA A 490 -19.25 -23.43 30.41
C ALA A 490 -20.72 -23.85 30.29
N GLU A 491 -21.26 -24.44 31.35
CA GLU A 491 -22.61 -25.01 31.37
C GLU A 491 -23.32 -24.69 32.68
N SER A 492 -24.62 -24.39 32.60
CA SER A 492 -25.48 -24.20 33.79
C SER A 492 -24.91 -23.22 34.83
N GLY A 493 -24.24 -22.15 34.38
CA GLY A 493 -23.65 -21.14 35.27
C GLY A 493 -22.36 -21.57 35.98
N THR A 494 -21.76 -22.70 35.59
CA THR A 494 -20.44 -23.15 36.04
C THR A 494 -19.45 -23.10 34.87
N LEU A 495 -18.26 -22.56 35.12
CA LEU A 495 -17.14 -22.54 34.18
C LEU A 495 -15.99 -23.38 34.75
N ASN A 496 -15.63 -24.44 34.05
CA ASN A 496 -14.37 -25.15 34.26
C ASN A 496 -13.37 -24.62 33.24
N ILE A 497 -12.19 -24.21 33.67
CA ILE A 497 -11.11 -23.77 32.76
C ILE A 497 -9.77 -24.32 33.25
N TRP A 498 -9.01 -24.97 32.38
CA TRP A 498 -7.77 -25.66 32.79
C TRP A 498 -6.71 -25.71 31.69
N LEU A 499 -5.47 -25.94 32.12
CA LEU A 499 -4.36 -26.32 31.26
C LEU A 499 -4.18 -27.82 31.28
N ASN A 500 -3.91 -28.41 30.12
CA ASN A 500 -3.58 -29.82 29.99
C ASN A 500 -2.06 -30.07 29.95
N HIS A 501 -1.68 -31.34 29.97
CA HIS A 501 -0.28 -31.80 30.01
C HIS A 501 0.56 -31.26 28.84
N GLU A 502 0.00 -31.21 27.64
CA GLU A 502 0.72 -30.77 26.44
C GLU A 502 1.13 -29.30 26.55
N VAL A 503 0.17 -28.44 26.92
CA VAL A 503 0.37 -26.99 27.05
C VAL A 503 1.37 -26.67 28.15
N VAL A 504 1.20 -27.26 29.34
CA VAL A 504 2.13 -27.04 30.46
C VAL A 504 3.53 -27.53 30.13
N SER A 505 3.65 -28.71 29.52
CA SER A 505 4.95 -29.24 29.07
C SER A 505 5.59 -28.38 27.97
N GLY A 506 4.81 -27.62 27.19
CA GLY A 506 5.30 -26.67 26.19
C GLY A 506 5.74 -25.33 26.80
N LEU A 507 5.05 -24.84 27.81
CA LEU A 507 5.33 -23.56 28.47
C LEU A 507 6.53 -23.60 29.41
N LEU A 508 6.75 -24.70 30.12
CA LEU A 508 7.80 -24.79 31.14
C LEU A 508 9.22 -24.49 30.60
N PRO A 509 9.65 -25.01 29.43
CA PRO A 509 10.92 -24.61 28.83
C PRO A 509 11.02 -23.11 28.56
N ILE A 510 9.93 -22.49 28.06
CA ILE A 510 9.89 -21.05 27.76
C ILE A 510 10.00 -20.23 29.05
N LEU A 511 9.23 -20.57 30.08
CA LEU A 511 9.34 -19.93 31.38
C LEU A 511 10.77 -20.01 31.92
N ASN A 512 11.46 -21.15 31.78
CA ASN A 512 12.85 -21.29 32.18
C ASN A 512 13.80 -20.37 31.42
N THR A 513 13.56 -20.10 30.12
CA THR A 513 14.34 -19.11 29.37
C THR A 513 14.08 -17.68 29.80
N LEU A 514 12.87 -17.39 30.27
CA LEU A 514 12.47 -16.06 30.72
C LEU A 514 12.88 -15.76 32.17
N LEU A 515 13.09 -16.79 32.99
CA LEU A 515 13.41 -16.64 34.42
C LEU A 515 14.56 -15.65 34.71
N PRO A 516 15.69 -15.66 33.99
CA PRO A 516 16.76 -14.69 34.21
C PRO A 516 16.34 -13.23 33.95
N ALA A 517 15.44 -13.00 32.97
CA ALA A 517 14.94 -11.67 32.65
C ALA A 517 14.00 -11.13 33.76
N PHE A 518 13.24 -12.02 34.40
CA PHE A 518 12.36 -11.67 35.52
C PHE A 518 13.06 -11.67 36.89
N GLY A 519 14.26 -12.23 37.01
CA GLY A 519 14.99 -12.35 38.28
C GLY A 519 15.19 -11.01 39.00
N GLY A 520 15.44 -9.93 38.26
CA GLY A 520 15.54 -8.57 38.83
C GLY A 520 14.22 -8.02 39.39
N MET A 521 13.08 -8.47 38.87
CA MET A 521 11.74 -8.09 39.32
C MET A 521 11.27 -8.94 40.52
N LEU A 522 11.78 -10.17 40.63
CA LEU A 522 11.45 -11.11 41.71
C LEU A 522 12.25 -10.86 43.01
N GLY A 523 13.30 -10.04 42.96
CA GLY A 523 14.07 -9.65 44.14
C GLY A 523 14.62 -10.84 44.93
N ASP A 524 14.43 -10.83 46.25
CA ASP A 524 14.86 -11.88 47.18
C ASP A 524 14.13 -13.22 46.98
N LYS A 525 13.04 -13.25 46.18
CA LYS A 525 12.26 -14.46 45.88
C LYS A 525 12.74 -15.20 44.62
N ALA A 526 13.69 -14.63 43.86
CA ALA A 526 14.13 -15.20 42.60
C ALA A 526 14.63 -16.65 42.73
N GLU A 527 15.49 -16.93 43.72
CA GLU A 527 16.04 -18.29 43.93
C GLU A 527 14.94 -19.31 44.27
N MET A 528 13.98 -18.92 45.12
CA MET A 528 12.84 -19.74 45.49
C MET A 528 11.95 -20.05 44.27
N VAL A 529 11.64 -19.03 43.46
CA VAL A 529 10.81 -19.20 42.26
C VAL A 529 11.50 -20.08 41.23
N ILE A 530 12.80 -19.89 41.00
CA ILE A 530 13.60 -20.71 40.08
C ILE A 530 13.61 -22.17 40.55
N ALA A 531 13.83 -22.43 41.84
CA ALA A 531 13.82 -23.78 42.37
C ALA A 531 12.45 -24.45 42.20
N ILE A 532 11.37 -23.76 42.54
CA ILE A 532 9.99 -24.26 42.39
C ILE A 532 9.68 -24.59 40.93
N LEU A 533 9.98 -23.69 40.00
CA LEU A 533 9.73 -23.93 38.57
C LEU A 533 10.56 -25.10 38.03
N GLY A 534 11.82 -25.23 38.46
CA GLY A 534 12.66 -26.38 38.13
C GLY A 534 12.06 -27.71 38.62
N ALA A 535 11.55 -27.74 39.86
CA ALA A 535 10.91 -28.92 40.41
C ALA A 535 9.59 -29.25 39.70
N VAL A 536 8.73 -28.25 39.44
CA VAL A 536 7.49 -28.44 38.67
C VAL A 536 7.82 -28.99 37.28
N ASN A 537 8.86 -28.47 36.61
CA ASN A 537 9.29 -28.97 35.32
C ASN A 537 9.68 -30.45 35.36
N GLY A 538 10.47 -30.85 36.37
CA GLY A 538 10.80 -32.26 36.59
C GLY A 538 9.55 -33.12 36.78
N ILE A 539 8.64 -32.70 37.66
CA ILE A 539 7.41 -33.45 38.00
C ILE A 539 6.49 -33.61 36.78
N VAL A 540 6.25 -32.55 36.02
CA VAL A 540 5.39 -32.59 34.82
C VAL A 540 6.04 -33.42 33.70
N SER A 541 7.37 -33.37 33.54
CA SER A 541 8.08 -34.18 32.53
C SER A 541 8.01 -35.69 32.81
N GLU A 542 7.89 -36.07 34.09
CA GLU A 542 7.70 -37.45 34.52
C GLU A 542 6.21 -37.86 34.60
N SER A 543 5.27 -36.99 34.24
CA SER A 543 3.85 -37.31 34.28
C SER A 543 3.31 -37.88 32.96
N THR A 544 2.32 -38.76 33.07
CA THR A 544 1.51 -39.29 31.94
C THR A 544 0.16 -38.59 31.84
N GLU A 545 -0.30 -37.97 32.93
CA GLU A 545 -1.49 -37.15 32.98
C GLU A 545 -1.18 -35.88 33.78
N PHE A 546 -1.68 -34.74 33.31
CA PHE A 546 -1.66 -33.48 34.03
C PHE A 546 -2.81 -32.61 33.55
N GLU A 547 -3.64 -32.15 34.49
CA GLU A 547 -4.56 -31.03 34.30
C GLU A 547 -4.52 -30.16 35.54
N ALA A 548 -4.50 -28.84 35.36
CA ALA A 548 -4.60 -27.88 36.47
C ALA A 548 -5.49 -26.71 36.06
N GLY A 549 -6.45 -26.36 36.90
CA GLY A 549 -7.44 -25.34 36.55
C GLY A 549 -8.38 -24.95 37.68
N LEU A 550 -9.34 -24.11 37.32
CA LEU A 550 -10.31 -23.50 38.22
C LEU A 550 -11.72 -23.99 37.93
N VAL A 551 -12.51 -24.12 38.99
CA VAL A 551 -13.97 -24.26 38.90
C VAL A 551 -14.59 -22.96 39.37
N LEU A 552 -15.31 -22.31 38.47
CA LEU A 552 -15.88 -20.98 38.68
C LEU A 552 -17.40 -21.02 38.51
N VAL A 553 -18.09 -20.06 39.12
CA VAL A 553 -19.53 -19.86 39.03
C VAL A 553 -19.85 -18.45 38.58
N LYS A 554 -20.90 -18.31 37.77
CA LYS A 554 -21.33 -17.01 37.24
C LYS A 554 -21.71 -16.07 38.38
N LYS A 555 -21.21 -14.83 38.32
CA LYS A 555 -21.48 -13.76 39.29
C LYS A 555 -22.57 -12.81 38.83
#